data_AF-A0A957SLG9-F1
#
_entry.id   AF-A0A957SLG9-F1
#
_cell.length_a   1.000
_cell.length_b   1.000
_cell.length_c   1.000
_cell.angle_alpha   90.00
_cell.angle_beta   90.00
_cell.angle_gamma   90.00
#
_symmetry.space_group_name_H-M   'P 1'
#
loop_
_entity.id
_entity.type
_entity.pdbx_description
1 polymer ?
#
loop_
_entity_poly.entity_id
_entity_poly.type
_entity_poly.pdbx_seq_one_letter_code
_entity_poly.pdbx_strand_id
1 'polypeptide(L)'
;MKLSGTQYKQLQEALLAAFPTQSDLEQMVSFELGENLNVIAGGRNLSAVVFNLIGWAEARGRTQELISGALSANPGNLALKA
;
A
#
# COMPACT_ATOMS: atom_id res chain seq x y z
N MET A 1 -12.69 -6.12 -1.90
CA MET A 1 -13.29 -6.01 -0.55
C MET A 1 -13.41 -4.54 -0.23
N LYS A 2 -14.51 -4.08 0.37
CA LYS A 2 -14.63 -2.70 0.85
C LYS A 2 -14.08 -2.62 2.27
N LEU A 3 -13.09 -1.77 2.50
CA LEU A 3 -12.47 -1.51 3.79
C LEU A 3 -13.36 -0.57 4.61
N SER A 4 -13.44 -0.83 5.91
CA SER A 4 -13.96 0.17 6.85
C SER A 4 -12.96 1.32 7.00
N GLY A 5 -13.41 2.48 7.48
CA GLY A 5 -12.52 3.61 7.73
C GLY A 5 -11.37 3.26 8.69
N THR A 6 -11.63 2.39 9.68
CA THR A 6 -10.60 1.90 10.59
C THR A 6 -9.60 0.99 9.90
N GLN A 7 -10.06 0.03 9.07
CA GLN A 7 -9.18 -0.86 8.32
C GLN A 7 -8.31 -0.08 7.32
N TYR A 8 -8.89 0.93 6.67
CA TYR A 8 -8.18 1.81 5.76
C TYR A 8 -7.05 2.54 6.47
N LYS A 9 -7.33 3.13 7.64
CA LYS A 9 -6.34 3.84 8.46
C LYS A 9 -5.22 2.90 8.93
N GLN A 10 -5.57 1.71 9.44
CA GLN A 10 -4.59 0.72 9.88
C GLN A 10 -3.67 0.28 8.74
N LEU A 11 -4.24 0.02 7.55
CA LEU A 11 -3.46 -0.35 6.38
C LEU A 11 -2.55 0.81 5.93
N GLN A 12 -3.04 2.05 5.97
CA GLN A 12 -2.23 3.22 5.66
C GLN A 12 -1.04 3.37 6.61
N GLU A 13 -1.26 3.25 7.92
CA GLU A 13 -0.20 3.31 8.93
C GLU A 13 0.81 2.18 8.76
N ALA A 14 0.35 0.96 8.48
CA ALA A 14 1.22 -0.19 8.27
C ALA A 14 2.08 -0.05 7.01
N LEU A 15 1.51 0.44 5.89
CA LEU A 15 2.26 0.69 4.66
C LEU A 15 3.27 1.82 4.83
N LEU A 16 2.92 2.90 5.55
CA LEU A 16 3.86 3.98 5.86
C LEU A 16 5.02 3.52 6.74
N ALA A 17 4.76 2.61 7.69
CA ALA A 17 5.80 2.02 8.51
C ALA A 17 6.69 1.03 7.73
N ALA A 18 6.11 0.28 6.80
CA ALA A 18 6.83 -0.70 5.98
C ALA A 18 7.68 -0.08 4.88
N PHE A 19 7.23 1.04 4.33
CA PHE A 19 7.84 1.74 3.22
C PHE A 19 8.00 3.22 3.59
N PRO A 20 9.04 3.58 4.37
CA PRO A 20 9.22 4.94 4.88
C PRO A 20 9.58 5.96 3.79
N THR A 21 9.94 5.50 2.59
CA THR A 21 10.22 6.37 1.44
C THR A 21 9.30 6.04 0.27
N GLN A 22 9.08 7.02 -0.61
CA GLN A 22 8.31 6.82 -1.83
C GLN A 22 8.97 5.79 -2.75
N SER A 23 10.31 5.77 -2.85
CA SER A 23 11.05 4.82 -3.68
C SER A 23 10.84 3.36 -3.23
N ASP A 24 10.77 3.11 -1.92
CA ASP A 24 10.53 1.76 -1.39
C ASP A 24 9.12 1.28 -1.74
N LEU A 25 8.14 2.18 -1.64
CA LEU A 25 6.75 1.90 -2.03
C LEU A 25 6.61 1.68 -3.55
N GLU A 26 7.31 2.49 -4.36
CA GLU A 26 7.37 2.35 -5.82
C GLU A 26 7.89 0.97 -6.23
N GLN A 27 8.97 0.51 -5.60
CA GLN A 27 9.53 -0.81 -5.86
C GLN A 27 8.55 -1.92 -5.50
N MET A 28 7.91 -1.87 -4.32
CA MET A 28 6.91 -2.86 -3.93
C MET A 28 5.74 -2.90 -4.92
N VAL A 29 5.20 -1.75 -5.32
CA VAL A 29 4.08 -1.70 -6.28
C VAL A 29 4.50 -2.20 -7.67
N SER A 30 5.73 -1.91 -8.10
CA SER A 30 6.26 -2.39 -9.37
C SER A 30 6.48 -3.91 -9.36
N PHE A 31 7.11 -4.45 -8.31
CA PHE A 31 7.49 -5.86 -8.25
C PHE A 31 6.32 -6.77 -7.89
N GLU A 32 5.48 -6.37 -6.94
CA GLU A 32 4.42 -7.23 -6.40
C GLU A 32 3.07 -7.03 -7.11
N LEU A 33 2.79 -5.81 -7.59
CA LEU A 33 1.53 -5.48 -8.26
C LEU A 33 1.70 -5.29 -9.77
N GLY A 34 2.93 -5.16 -10.28
CA GLY A 34 3.18 -4.92 -11.70
C GLY A 34 2.69 -3.56 -12.19
N GLU A 35 2.55 -2.58 -11.29
CA GLU A 35 1.96 -1.28 -11.57
C GLU A 35 2.94 -0.12 -11.38
N ASN A 36 2.64 1.01 -12.02
CA ASN A 36 3.41 2.24 -11.80
C ASN A 36 2.72 3.12 -10.75
N LEU A 37 3.31 3.22 -9.56
CA LEU A 37 2.77 4.00 -8.44
C LEU A 37 2.42 5.44 -8.84
N ASN A 38 3.27 6.11 -9.62
CA ASN A 38 3.04 7.51 -10.04
C ASN A 38 1.84 7.66 -10.98
N VAL A 39 1.47 6.60 -11.70
CA VAL A 39 0.27 6.57 -12.56
C VAL A 39 -0.98 6.28 -11.73
N ILE A 40 -0.88 5.39 -10.75
CA ILE A 40 -2.05 4.87 -10.04
C ILE A 40 -2.38 5.61 -8.74
N ALA A 41 -1.38 6.24 -8.12
CA ALA A 41 -1.45 6.80 -6.79
C ALA A 41 -0.52 8.03 -6.66
N GLY A 42 -0.87 9.12 -7.34
CA GLY A 42 -0.19 10.40 -7.15
C GLY A 42 -0.51 11.03 -5.78
N GLY A 43 0.27 12.02 -5.36
CA GLY A 43 0.01 12.73 -4.10
C GLY A 43 1.05 13.79 -3.80
N ARG A 44 0.73 14.70 -2.86
CA ARG A 44 1.66 15.77 -2.44
C ARG A 44 2.73 15.30 -1.45
N ASN A 45 2.52 14.13 -0.84
CA ASN A 45 3.44 13.50 0.10
C ASN A 45 3.15 11.99 0.18
N LEU A 46 4.05 11.24 0.81
CA LEU A 46 3.95 9.79 0.93
C LEU A 46 2.64 9.32 1.58
N SER A 47 2.15 10.02 2.61
CA SER A 47 0.89 9.68 3.27
C SER A 47 -0.31 9.77 2.30
N ALA A 48 -0.36 10.81 1.48
CA ALA A 48 -1.38 10.97 0.45
C ALA A 48 -1.25 9.92 -0.66
N VAL A 49 -0.01 9.58 -1.07
CA VAL A 49 0.27 8.52 -2.05
C VAL A 49 -0.24 7.16 -1.55
N VAL A 50 0.12 6.77 -0.32
CA VAL A 50 -0.36 5.52 0.31
C VAL A 50 -1.88 5.52 0.42
N PHE A 51 -2.49 6.63 0.85
CA PHE A 51 -3.94 6.75 0.89
C PHE A 51 -4.55 6.49 -0.49
N ASN A 52 -4.05 7.12 -1.55
CA ASN A 52 -4.58 6.95 -2.89
C ASN A 52 -4.35 5.54 -3.45
N LEU A 53 -3.22 4.91 -3.12
CA LEU A 53 -2.92 3.53 -3.49
C LEU A 53 -3.92 2.53 -2.89
N ILE A 54 -4.28 2.69 -1.61
CA ILE A 54 -5.28 1.84 -0.96
C ILE A 54 -6.65 2.01 -1.66
N GLY A 55 -7.03 3.24 -1.99
CA GLY A 55 -8.28 3.53 -2.67
C GLY A 55 -8.32 2.95 -4.09
N TRP A 56 -7.20 3.05 -4.81
CA TRP A 56 -7.03 2.41 -6.10
C TRP A 56 -7.17 0.88 -6.01
N ALA A 57 -6.57 0.27 -4.99
CA ALA A 57 -6.61 -1.18 -4.79
C ALA A 57 -8.02 -1.65 -4.41
N GLU A 58 -8.71 -0.91 -3.53
CA GLU A 58 -10.12 -1.15 -3.19
C GLU A 58 -11.01 -1.09 -4.43
N ALA A 59 -10.89 -0.02 -5.24
CA ALA A 59 -11.72 0.21 -6.43
C ALA A 59 -11.53 -0.88 -7.50
N ARG A 60 -10.35 -1.50 -7.57
CA ARG A 60 -10.04 -2.60 -8.50
C ARG A 60 -10.19 -3.99 -7.90
N GLY A 61 -10.58 -4.11 -6.63
CA GLY A 61 -10.64 -5.40 -5.93
C GLY A 61 -9.27 -6.02 -5.66
N ARG A 62 -8.17 -5.25 -5.74
CA ARG A 62 -6.77 -5.67 -5.57
C ARG A 62 -6.23 -5.44 -4.16
N THR A 63 -7.10 -5.15 -3.18
CA THR A 63 -6.69 -4.90 -1.79
C THR A 63 -5.90 -6.06 -1.19
N GLN A 64 -6.32 -7.31 -1.46
CA GLN A 64 -5.63 -8.49 -0.93
C GLN A 64 -4.25 -8.67 -1.56
N GLU A 65 -4.10 -8.34 -2.84
CA GLU A 65 -2.82 -8.34 -3.55
C GLU A 65 -1.88 -7.27 -3.00
N LEU A 66 -2.39 -6.06 -2.72
CA LEU A 66 -1.62 -5.00 -2.06
C LEU A 66 -1.09 -5.44 -0.69
N ILE A 67 -1.93 -6.06 0.13
CA ILE A 67 -1.54 -6.56 1.46
C ILE A 67 -0.51 -7.68 1.33
N SER A 68 -0.75 -8.63 0.43
CA SER A 68 0.14 -9.79 0.24
C SER A 68 1.50 -9.36 -0.30
N GLY A 69 1.52 -8.45 -1.28
CA GLY A 69 2.75 -7.87 -1.82
C GLY A 69 3.53 -7.09 -0.77
N ALA A 70 2.85 -6.27 0.04
CA ALA A 70 3.50 -5.57 1.15
C ALA A 70 4.14 -6.53 2.16
N LEU A 71 3.47 -7.65 2.47
CA LEU A 71 4.00 -8.70 3.33
C LEU A 71 5.18 -9.46 2.71
N SER A 72 5.14 -9.75 1.41
CA SER A 72 6.23 -10.40 0.67
C SER A 72 7.48 -9.52 0.60
N ALA A 73 7.29 -8.22 0.33
CA ALA A 73 8.38 -7.26 0.20
C ALA A 73 9.01 -6.88 1.55
N ASN A 74 8.25 -6.95 2.65
CA ASN A 74 8.76 -6.67 3.99
C ASN A 74 8.29 -7.73 5.02
N PRO A 75 8.85 -8.96 4.94
CA PRO A 75 8.44 -10.07 5.81
C PRO A 75 8.80 -9.85 7.29
N GLY A 76 9.69 -8.88 7.56
CA GLY A 76 10.11 -8.47 8.90
C GLY A 76 9.19 -7.42 9.56
N ASN A 77 8.27 -6.81 8.83
CA ASN A 77 7.35 -5.84 9.42
C ASN A 77 6.14 -6.55 10.06
N LEU A 78 6.28 -6.86 11.34
CA LEU A 78 5.24 -7.48 12.17
C LEU A 78 3.92 -6.68 12.20
N ALA A 79 3.93 -5.38 11.89
CA ALA A 79 2.74 -4.54 11.87
C ALA A 79 1.74 -4.90 10.75
N LEU A 80 2.17 -5.60 9.70
CA LEU A 80 1.31 -6.06 8.61
C LEU A 80 0.59 -7.39 8.93
N LYS A 81 0.93 -8.07 10.04
CA LYS A 81 0.36 -9.36 10.45
C LYS A 81 -0.85 -9.24 11.40
N ALA A 82 -1.26 -8.04 11.77
CA ALA A 82 -2.28 -7.79 12.79
C ALA A 82 -3.66 -7.47 12.20
#